data_AF-A0A7X6Q9M8-F1
#
_entry.id   AF-A0A7X6Q9M8-F1
#
_cell.length_a   1.000
_cell.length_b   1.000
_cell.length_c   1.000
_cell.angle_alpha   90.00
_cell.angle_beta   90.00
_cell.angle_gamma   90.00
#
_symmetry.space_group_name_H-M   'P 1'
#
loop_
_entity.id
_entity.type
_entity.pdbx_description
1 polymer ?
#
loop_
_entity_poly.entity_id
_entity_poly.type
_entity_poly.pdbx_seq_one_letter_code
_entity_poly.pdbx_strand_id
1 'polypeptide(L)' 'MNGYERIMDALAFKSTFPPPKMLHNFIIAAEYAGHTMREYRDDPRVIADTHIKFAREFRMDGILLDIDTCLEADAIGVKV' A
#
# COMPACT_ATOMS: atom_id res chain seq x y z
N MET A 1 5.79 20.30 -5.33
CA MET A 1 5.25 19.62 -4.16
C MET A 1 5.37 18.11 -4.38
N ASN A 2 6.03 17.38 -3.50
CA ASN A 2 6.14 15.92 -3.57
C ASN A 2 4.89 15.25 -2.96
N GLY A 3 4.80 13.92 -3.07
CA GLY A 3 3.64 13.18 -2.56
C GLY A 3 3.42 13.34 -1.05
N TYR A 4 4.51 13.35 -0.26
CA TYR A 4 4.47 13.59 1.18
C TYR A 4 3.84 14.96 1.50
N GLU A 5 4.33 16.03 0.87
CA GLU A 5 3.83 17.38 1.08
C GLU A 5 2.33 17.49 0.71
N ARG A 6 1.91 16.85 -0.40
CA ARG A 6 0.49 16.82 -0.81
C ARG A 6 -0.38 16.09 0.20
N ILE A 7 0.08 14.96 0.73
CA ILE A 7 -0.63 14.19 1.76
C ILE A 7 -0.74 15.01 3.04
N MET A 8 0.35 15.63 3.49
CA MET A 8 0.35 16.44 4.71
C MET A 8 -0.56 17.67 4.59
N ASP A 9 -0.58 18.34 3.43
CA ASP A 9 -1.49 19.45 3.19
C ASP A 9 -2.96 19.00 3.19
N ALA A 10 -3.29 17.85 2.59
CA ALA A 10 -4.64 17.29 2.63
C ALA A 10 -5.07 16.91 4.06
N LEU A 11 -4.18 16.28 4.84
CA LEU A 11 -4.42 15.95 6.25
C LEU A 11 -4.59 17.19 7.13
N ALA A 12 -3.96 18.31 6.76
CA ALA A 12 -4.13 19.61 7.41
C ALA A 12 -5.36 20.38 6.92
N PHE A 13 -6.29 19.74 6.20
CA PHE A 13 -7.48 20.35 5.61
C PHE A 13 -7.20 21.51 4.65
N LYS A 14 -6.00 21.56 4.06
CA LYS A 14 -5.69 22.50 2.99
C LYS A 14 -6.21 21.96 1.66
N SER A 15 -6.55 22.86 0.74
CA SER A 15 -6.97 22.48 -0.60
C SER A 15 -5.80 21.91 -1.39
N THR A 16 -5.96 20.68 -1.90
CA THR A 16 -5.01 20.02 -2.80
C THR A 16 -5.72 19.63 -4.10
N PHE A 17 -5.24 20.09 -5.26
CA PHE A 17 -5.78 19.68 -6.56
C PHE A 17 -4.66 19.23 -7.51
N PRO A 18 -4.74 18.00 -8.07
CA PRO A 18 -5.71 16.96 -7.72
C PRO A 18 -5.50 16.45 -6.27
N PRO A 19 -6.46 15.71 -5.69
CA PRO A 19 -6.25 15.07 -4.39
C PRO A 19 -5.04 14.11 -4.41
N PRO A 20 -4.31 13.95 -3.29
CA PRO A 20 -3.25 12.94 -3.20
C PRO A 20 -3.85 11.53 -3.35
N LYS A 21 -3.11 10.63 -4.00
CA LYS A 21 -3.55 9.25 -4.26
C LYS A 21 -2.68 8.25 -3.52
N MET A 22 -3.31 7.25 -2.91
CA MET A 22 -2.64 6.08 -2.36
C MET A 22 -3.39 4.82 -2.79
N LEU A 23 -2.68 3.72 -2.92
CA LEU A 23 -3.29 2.41 -3.16
C LEU A 23 -3.96 1.92 -1.88
N HIS A 24 -5.25 1.59 -1.96
CA HIS A 24 -5.95 0.88 -0.88
C HIS A 24 -5.93 -0.64 -1.08
N ASN A 25 -6.22 -1.11 -2.29
CA ASN A 25 -6.37 -2.55 -2.57
C ASN A 25 -5.04 -3.19 -3.01
N PHE A 26 -4.34 -3.85 -2.09
CA PHE A 26 -3.09 -4.58 -2.38
C PHE A 26 -3.29 -5.85 -3.22
N ILE A 27 -4.49 -6.43 -3.28
CA ILE A 27 -4.76 -7.66 -4.06
C ILE A 27 -4.52 -7.41 -5.54
N ILE A 28 -5.06 -6.31 -6.08
CA ILE A 28 -4.85 -5.91 -7.50
C ILE A 28 -3.38 -5.58 -7.76
N ALA A 29 -2.70 -4.96 -6.81
CA ALA A 29 -1.30 -4.61 -6.99
C ALA A 29 -0.38 -5.84 -7.01
N ALA A 30 -0.65 -6.83 -6.17
CA ALA A 30 0.09 -8.08 -6.16
C ALA A 30 -0.18 -8.90 -7.44
N GLU A 31 -1.42 -8.94 -7.93
CA GLU A 31 -1.72 -9.53 -9.25
C GLU A 31 -0.96 -8.81 -10.38
N TYR A 32 -0.95 -7.48 -10.37
CA TYR A 32 -0.18 -6.66 -11.32
C TYR A 32 1.34 -6.87 -11.20
N ALA A 33 1.84 -7.19 -10.01
CA ALA A 33 3.23 -7.53 -9.76
C ALA A 33 3.57 -8.97 -10.20
N GLY A 34 2.57 -9.82 -10.44
CA GLY A 34 2.73 -11.22 -10.84
C GLY A 34 2.85 -12.18 -9.66
N HIS A 35 2.31 -11.80 -8.50
CA HIS A 35 2.36 -12.58 -7.26
C HIS A 35 0.99 -13.10 -6.86
N THR A 36 0.95 -14.32 -6.36
CA THR A 36 -0.20 -14.87 -5.65
C THR A 36 -0.33 -14.21 -4.27
N MET A 37 -1.52 -14.30 -3.66
CA MET A 37 -1.73 -13.77 -2.30
C MET A 37 -0.88 -14.47 -1.24
N ARG A 38 -0.54 -15.75 -1.48
CA ARG A 38 0.36 -16.50 -0.60
C ARG A 38 1.77 -15.92 -0.64
N GLU A 39 2.34 -15.77 -1.83
CA GLU A 39 3.68 -15.18 -2.00
C GLU A 39 3.74 -13.75 -1.47
N TYR A 40 2.68 -12.97 -1.72
CA TYR A 40 2.58 -11.61 -1.19
C TYR A 40 2.61 -11.57 0.34
N ARG A 41 1.89 -12.45 1.03
CA ARG A 41 1.81 -12.42 2.50
C ARG A 41 3.01 -13.07 3.20
N ASP A 42 3.75 -13.94 2.52
CA ASP A 42 4.82 -14.74 3.12
C ASP A 42 6.23 -14.14 2.97
N ASP A 43 6.49 -13.23 2.01
CA ASP A 43 7.81 -12.62 1.79
C ASP A 43 7.77 -11.07 1.82
N PRO A 44 8.44 -10.41 2.79
CA PRO A 44 8.47 -8.95 2.86
C PRO A 44 9.09 -8.27 1.62
N ARG A 45 9.94 -8.97 0.86
CA ARG A 45 10.50 -8.45 -0.39
C ARG A 45 9.44 -8.36 -1.48
N VAL A 46 8.52 -9.33 -1.52
CA VAL A 46 7.38 -9.36 -2.45
C VAL A 46 6.39 -8.25 -2.10
N ILE A 47 6.13 -8.02 -0.80
CA ILE A 47 5.31 -6.91 -0.33
C ILE A 47 5.88 -5.57 -0.77
N ALA A 48 7.18 -5.37 -0.54
CA ALA A 48 7.87 -4.13 -0.91
C ALA A 48 7.87 -3.90 -2.43
N ASP A 49 8.22 -4.91 -3.23
CA ASP A 49 8.23 -4.80 -4.69
C ASP A 49 6.84 -4.45 -5.24
N THR A 50 5.80 -5.14 -4.76
CA THR A 50 4.40 -4.89 -5.14
C THR A 50 4.02 -3.43 -4.96
N HIS A 51 4.26 -2.87 -3.77
CA HIS A 51 3.91 -1.48 -3.46
C HIS A 51 4.77 -0.48 -4.22
N ILE A 52 6.08 -0.72 -4.35
CA ILE A 52 7.00 0.16 -5.07
C ILE A 52 6.64 0.21 -6.57
N LYS A 53 6.40 -0.95 -7.19
CA LYS A 53 6.06 -1.07 -8.61
C LYS A 53 4.76 -0.33 -8.90
N PHE A 54 3.72 -0.57 -8.09
CA PHE A 54 2.42 0.07 -8.28
C PHE A 54 2.49 1.59 -8.06
N ALA A 55 3.19 2.04 -7.01
CA ALA A 55 3.34 3.46 -6.74
C ALA A 55 4.05 4.21 -7.87
N ARG A 56 5.08 3.59 -8.47
CA ARG A 56 5.83 4.15 -9.61
C ARG A 56 4.98 4.19 -10.88
N GLU A 57 4.33 3.09 -11.24
CA GLU A 57 3.53 2.98 -12.45
C GLU A 57 2.38 4.01 -12.47
N PHE A 58 1.63 4.07 -11.37
CA PHE A 58 0.41 4.88 -11.30
C PHE A 58 0.64 6.28 -10.70
N ARG A 59 1.92 6.64 -10.45
CA ARG A 59 2.35 7.91 -9.87
C ARG A 59 1.52 8.25 -8.63
N MET A 60 1.61 7.36 -7.64
CA MET A 60 0.97 7.53 -6.35
C MET A 60 1.76 8.52 -5.49
N ASP A 61 1.05 9.18 -4.57
CA ASP A 61 1.61 10.17 -3.66
C ASP A 61 2.14 9.54 -2.37
N GLY A 62 1.69 8.33 -2.05
CA GLY A 62 2.14 7.59 -0.87
C GLY A 62 1.90 6.09 -1.01
N ILE A 63 2.49 5.35 -0.09
CA ILE A 63 2.29 3.91 0.08
C ILE A 63 1.53 3.71 1.39
N LEU A 64 0.34 3.13 1.30
CA LEU A 64 -0.35 2.56 2.45
C LEU A 64 0.07 1.09 2.54
N LEU A 65 0.84 0.75 3.58
CA LEU A 65 1.29 -0.62 3.79
C LEU A 65 0.21 -1.40 4.55
N ASP A 66 -0.69 -2.01 3.80
CA ASP A 66 -1.65 -3.02 4.27
C ASP A 66 -1.30 -4.37 3.65
N ILE A 67 -1.32 -5.45 4.46
CA ILE A 67 -0.85 -6.80 4.09
C ILE A 67 -1.95 -7.83 4.36
N ASP A 68 -2.46 -7.84 5.59
CA ASP A 68 -3.59 -8.63 6.03
C ASP A 68 -4.15 -8.04 7.33
N THR A 69 -5.46 -7.88 7.42
CA THR A 69 -6.12 -7.37 8.63
C THR A 69 -5.99 -8.33 9.81
N CYS A 70 -5.73 -9.61 9.57
CA CYS A 70 -5.57 -10.64 10.59
C CYS A 70 -4.14 -10.79 11.12
N LEU A 71 -3.18 -9.99 10.65
CA LEU A 71 -1.76 -10.14 10.98
C LEU A 71 -1.47 -10.12 12.49
N GLU A 72 -2.11 -9.22 13.24
CA GLU A 72 -1.95 -9.15 14.69
C GLU A 72 -2.63 -10.31 15.43
N ALA A 73 -3.74 -10.83 14.89
CA ALA A 73 -4.44 -11.98 15.47
C ALA A 73 -3.60 -13.27 15.34
N ASP A 74 -2.99 -13.49 14.18
CA ASP A 74 -2.04 -14.59 13.97
C ASP A 74 -0.83 -14.46 14.91
N ALA A 75 -0.29 -13.24 15.06
CA ALA A 75 0.87 -12.97 15.92
C ALA A 75 0.63 -13.32 17.40
N ILE A 76 -0.62 -13.31 17.87
CA ILE A 76 -0.99 -13.73 19.23
C ILE A 76 -1.49 -15.19 19.32
N GLY A 77 -1.37 -15.96 18.23
CA GLY A 77 -1.69 -17.39 18.19
C GLY A 77 -3.14 -17.74 17.86
N VAL A 78 -3.93 -16.78 17.35
CA VAL A 78 -5.26 -17.08 16.82
C VAL A 78 -5.12 -17.69 15.43
N LYS A 79 -5.75 -18.84 15.20
CA LYS A 79 -5.78 -19.46 13.88
C LYS A 79 -6.66 -18.64 12.93
N VAL A 80 -6.03 -18.02 11.93
CA VAL A 80 -6.67 -17.21 10.87
C VAL A 80 -6.49 -17.81 9.48
#